data_AF-A0A077WIX9-F1
#
_entry.id   AF-A0A077WIX9-F1
#
_cell.length_a   1.000
_cell.length_b   1.000
_cell.length_c   1.000
_cell.angle_alpha   90.00
_cell.angle_beta   90.00
_cell.angle_gamma   90.00
#
_symmetry.space_group_name_H-M   'P 1'
#
loop_
_entity.id
_entity.type
_entity.pdbx_description
1 polymer ?
#
loop_
_entity_poly.entity_id
_entity_poly.type
_entity_poly.pdbx_seq_one_letter_code
_entity_poly.pdbx_strand_id
1 'polypeptide(L)'
;MADDAAKEWKDQVATLHAKLTQAGNHLKTLAQENARLNQQLAQHHSEREKHDDLLKTLGALSLDDDVPESLSAPEAKLVQSVKARMKQDKEKATSRIESLENQVKTLSSQLEDAKQEAAAASAAAAKNQSTPSSKESAKDKDQCDMDLIITSLTSLLEEENDSVFPNELPLQVRSAFENVRQKWSDKLDAIKEDKKRMEQAHNDLQRQLTKSQLSASQEKDQWMNEKQELETKLQQVEKQHRESEDRVTQLQQEHRSLLGKLAHIKETLAPRLEADKQLRQQVSDLTARLETAERELTQTRADRVRHEEEMGRDLAAKERLVAELQAQVEQVQQEREEWEVHAMQTDAQRNQLETRCQQLTESFEELQHQQQKEKQEHELERASLANLQTVLEEFQTTKDAEVRAAVEHIERQLEVAKKSLAEYQERARVAESALDQYQQDVAKTQQYEQEIKEKNLLIGKLRHEAIILNEHLIEAMRRLKEETSDSNVDRQVGIVVQLISNLIIGFLLAPRGDRKRFEILTIIASVLQMTDEQKEQVGLLRPKNLRSSPSSNASSTPGWQSPQQQQQNQATGESFTDAWISFLLKESSAYGRAQSTPASPNEKSTTDI
;
A
#
# COMPACT_ATOMS: atom_id res chain seq x y z
N MET A 1 24.67 -10.63 56.82
CA MET A 1 24.76 -9.44 55.94
C MET A 1 25.77 -9.63 54.83
N ALA A 2 27.08 -9.74 55.11
CA ALA A 2 28.09 -9.89 54.05
C ALA A 2 27.88 -11.16 53.19
N ASP A 3 27.65 -12.32 53.82
CA ASP A 3 27.38 -13.57 53.11
C ASP A 3 26.05 -13.56 52.33
N ASP A 4 25.04 -12.86 52.83
CA ASP A 4 23.74 -12.75 52.16
C ASP A 4 23.87 -11.96 50.86
N ALA A 5 24.55 -10.81 50.91
CA ALA A 5 24.85 -10.01 49.70
C ALA A 5 25.73 -10.79 48.71
N ALA A 6 26.73 -11.54 49.19
CA ALA A 6 27.57 -12.39 48.34
C ALA A 6 26.82 -13.58 47.72
N LYS A 7 25.69 -14.00 48.32
CA LYS A 7 24.80 -15.05 47.81
C LYS A 7 23.82 -14.48 46.78
N GLU A 8 23.18 -13.36 47.10
CA GLU A 8 22.31 -12.62 46.19
C GLU A 8 23.04 -12.23 44.90
N TRP A 9 24.30 -11.78 44.98
CA TRP A 9 25.12 -11.49 43.79
C TRP A 9 25.40 -12.73 42.94
N LYS A 10 25.58 -13.91 43.55
CA LYS A 10 25.75 -15.18 42.81
C LYS A 10 24.47 -15.60 42.11
N ASP A 11 23.31 -15.43 42.76
CA ASP A 11 22.00 -15.77 42.18
C ASP A 11 21.64 -14.79 41.03
N GLN A 12 22.03 -13.52 41.13
CA GLN A 12 21.95 -12.54 40.05
C GLN A 12 22.88 -12.92 38.86
N VAL A 13 24.13 -13.29 39.12
CA VAL A 13 25.05 -13.77 38.05
C VAL A 13 24.52 -15.04 37.39
N ALA A 14 23.98 -15.98 38.16
CA ALA A 14 23.40 -17.22 37.63
C ALA A 14 22.18 -16.94 36.72
N THR A 15 21.28 -16.02 37.12
CA THR A 15 20.14 -15.63 36.29
C THR A 15 20.55 -14.84 35.04
N LEU A 16 21.58 -14.00 35.10
CA LEU A 16 22.17 -13.37 33.92
C LEU A 16 22.80 -14.39 32.95
N HIS A 17 23.52 -15.38 33.47
CA HIS A 17 24.12 -16.44 32.65
C HIS A 17 23.06 -17.35 32.00
N ALA A 18 21.97 -17.65 32.72
CA ALA A 18 20.81 -18.36 32.17
C ALA A 18 20.13 -17.56 31.04
N LYS A 19 19.90 -16.25 31.23
CA LYS A 19 19.35 -15.35 30.20
C LYS A 19 20.27 -15.27 28.96
N LEU A 20 21.58 -15.16 29.15
CA LEU A 20 22.56 -15.16 28.06
C LEU A 20 22.54 -16.48 27.27
N THR A 21 22.42 -17.61 27.96
CA THR A 21 22.30 -18.94 27.34
C THR A 21 20.99 -19.07 26.55
N GLN A 22 19.88 -18.57 27.09
CA GLN A 22 18.59 -18.54 26.41
C GLN A 22 18.65 -17.64 25.15
N ALA A 23 19.25 -16.45 25.24
CA ALA A 23 19.44 -15.56 24.10
C ALA A 23 20.30 -16.20 23.01
N GLY A 24 21.42 -16.86 23.36
CA GLY A 24 22.25 -17.61 22.42
C GLY A 24 21.50 -18.75 21.72
N ASN A 25 20.61 -19.44 22.42
CA ASN A 25 19.74 -20.46 21.82
C ASN A 25 18.72 -19.85 20.85
N HIS A 26 18.07 -18.74 21.20
CA HIS A 26 17.16 -18.02 20.27
C HIS A 26 17.89 -17.53 19.02
N LEU A 27 19.10 -16.96 19.18
CA LEU A 27 19.92 -16.50 18.05
C LEU A 27 20.27 -17.66 17.10
N LYS A 28 20.59 -18.83 17.66
CA LYS A 28 20.85 -20.05 16.89
C LYS A 28 19.62 -20.54 16.12
N THR A 29 18.43 -20.50 16.73
CA THR A 29 17.16 -20.83 16.05
C THR A 29 16.87 -19.85 14.91
N LEU A 30 17.01 -18.54 15.14
CA LEU A 30 16.82 -17.51 14.12
C LEU A 30 17.83 -17.61 12.96
N ALA A 31 19.07 -18.05 13.23
CA ALA A 31 20.06 -18.34 12.20
C ALA A 31 19.68 -19.57 11.35
N GLN A 32 19.15 -20.63 11.97
CA GLN A 32 18.63 -21.81 11.27
C GLN A 32 17.38 -21.48 10.43
N GLU A 33 16.50 -20.62 10.95
CA GLU A 33 15.30 -20.16 10.25
C GLU A 33 15.65 -19.25 9.06
N ASN A 34 16.60 -18.31 9.21
CA ASN A 34 17.14 -17.55 8.08
C ASN A 34 17.81 -18.44 7.02
N ALA A 35 18.55 -19.47 7.41
CA ALA A 35 19.14 -20.41 6.46
C ALA A 35 18.04 -21.16 5.65
N ARG A 36 16.95 -21.56 6.32
CA ARG A 36 15.79 -22.19 5.69
C ARG A 36 15.04 -21.23 4.76
N LEU A 37 14.80 -19.99 5.17
CA LEU A 37 14.13 -18.98 4.35
C LEU A 37 14.95 -18.63 3.09
N ASN A 38 16.28 -18.52 3.22
CA ASN A 38 17.16 -18.35 2.05
C ASN A 38 17.13 -19.56 1.11
N GLN A 39 17.03 -20.78 1.63
CA GLN A 39 16.86 -21.98 0.81
C GLN A 39 15.50 -21.99 0.07
N GLN A 40 14.42 -21.52 0.70
CA GLN A 40 13.10 -21.40 0.07
C GLN A 40 13.07 -20.27 -0.98
N LEU A 41 13.74 -19.14 -0.73
CA LEU A 41 13.93 -18.08 -1.73
C LEU A 41 14.69 -18.60 -2.97
N ALA A 42 15.78 -19.36 -2.78
CA ALA A 42 16.52 -19.97 -3.88
C ALA A 42 15.65 -20.97 -4.68
N GLN A 43 14.78 -21.73 -4.01
CA GLN A 43 13.81 -22.62 -4.67
C GLN A 43 12.80 -21.82 -5.51
N HIS A 44 12.15 -20.80 -4.95
CA HIS A 44 11.19 -19.96 -5.68
C HIS A 44 11.83 -19.17 -6.82
N HIS A 45 13.09 -18.73 -6.70
CA HIS A 45 13.83 -18.16 -7.82
C HIS A 45 14.04 -19.17 -8.94
N SER A 46 14.45 -20.41 -8.63
CA SER A 46 14.59 -21.47 -9.63
C SER A 46 13.25 -21.92 -10.24
N GLU A 47 12.15 -21.84 -9.51
CA GLU A 47 10.80 -22.06 -10.06
C GLU A 47 10.39 -20.93 -10.99
N ARG A 48 10.67 -19.68 -10.61
CA ARG A 48 10.38 -18.50 -11.43
C ARG A 48 11.17 -18.49 -12.73
N GLU A 49 12.45 -18.83 -12.72
CA GLU A 49 13.27 -18.96 -13.93
C GLU A 49 12.68 -19.99 -14.90
N LYS A 50 12.23 -21.16 -14.40
CA LYS A 50 11.53 -22.17 -15.21
C LYS A 50 10.21 -21.63 -15.78
N HIS A 51 9.44 -20.86 -15.00
CA HIS A 51 8.21 -20.24 -15.48
C HIS A 51 8.48 -19.16 -16.54
N ASP A 52 9.52 -18.33 -16.38
CA ASP A 52 9.90 -17.32 -17.37
C ASP A 52 10.42 -17.98 -18.67
N ASP A 53 11.10 -19.12 -18.61
CA ASP A 53 11.49 -19.90 -19.81
C ASP A 53 10.31 -20.65 -20.46
N LEU A 54 9.34 -21.13 -19.67
CA LEU A 54 8.07 -21.64 -20.20
C LEU A 54 7.24 -20.53 -20.89
N LEU A 55 7.25 -19.31 -20.35
CA LEU A 55 6.60 -18.16 -20.99
C LEU A 55 7.32 -17.74 -22.28
N LYS A 56 8.66 -17.80 -22.35
CA LYS A 56 9.41 -17.58 -23.60
C LYS A 56 9.08 -18.62 -24.67
N THR A 57 8.99 -19.90 -24.31
CA THR A 57 8.67 -20.97 -25.26
C THR A 57 7.20 -20.94 -25.71
N LEU A 58 6.26 -20.62 -24.83
CA LEU A 58 4.87 -20.31 -25.22
C LEU A 58 4.76 -19.07 -26.12
N GLY A 59 5.52 -18.02 -25.84
CA GLY A 59 5.56 -16.80 -26.65
C GLY A 59 6.21 -16.97 -28.04
N ALA A 60 6.91 -18.08 -28.27
CA ALA A 60 7.51 -18.43 -29.55
C ALA A 60 6.61 -19.31 -30.45
N LEU A 61 5.50 -19.84 -29.93
CA LEU A 61 4.60 -20.73 -30.68
C LEU A 61 3.59 -19.94 -31.50
N SER A 62 3.84 -19.84 -32.81
CA SER A 62 2.87 -19.36 -33.80
C SER A 62 1.69 -20.34 -33.93
N LEU A 63 0.56 -19.87 -34.48
CA LEU A 63 -0.70 -20.63 -34.49
C LEU A 63 -0.67 -21.90 -35.37
N ASP A 64 0.19 -21.88 -36.40
CA ASP A 64 0.21 -22.82 -37.52
C ASP A 64 1.40 -23.82 -37.49
N ASP A 65 2.34 -23.67 -36.57
CA ASP A 65 3.46 -24.63 -36.41
C ASP A 65 3.03 -25.88 -35.61
N ASP A 66 3.62 -27.03 -35.96
CA ASP A 66 3.36 -28.31 -35.30
C ASP A 66 3.96 -28.36 -33.89
N VAL A 67 3.34 -29.16 -33.01
CA VAL A 67 3.69 -29.22 -31.58
C VAL A 67 5.12 -29.77 -31.39
N PRO A 68 6.06 -29.01 -30.79
CA PRO A 68 7.42 -29.49 -30.58
C PRO A 68 7.44 -30.66 -29.60
N GLU A 69 8.25 -31.68 -29.94
CA GLU A 69 8.25 -33.02 -29.34
C GLU A 69 8.81 -33.09 -27.89
N SER A 70 9.04 -31.94 -27.24
CA SER A 70 9.73 -31.79 -25.96
C SER A 70 8.82 -31.46 -24.76
N LEU A 71 7.50 -31.48 -24.92
CA LEU A 71 6.53 -31.26 -23.83
C LEU A 71 6.17 -32.57 -23.13
N SER A 72 5.94 -32.53 -21.81
CA SER A 72 5.55 -33.74 -21.08
C SER A 72 4.10 -34.16 -21.38
N ALA A 73 3.80 -35.44 -21.21
CA ALA A 73 2.50 -36.03 -21.53
C ALA A 73 1.24 -35.33 -20.92
N PRO A 74 1.25 -34.74 -19.70
CA PRO A 74 0.13 -33.92 -19.22
C PRO A 74 0.05 -32.54 -19.90
N GLU A 75 1.18 -31.90 -20.20
CA GLU A 75 1.23 -30.55 -20.77
C GLU A 75 0.74 -30.54 -22.22
N ALA A 76 1.16 -31.52 -23.02
CA ALA A 76 0.68 -31.72 -24.39
C ALA A 76 -0.86 -31.90 -24.44
N LYS A 77 -1.43 -32.64 -23.46
CA LYS A 77 -2.89 -32.79 -23.32
C LYS A 77 -3.58 -31.48 -22.95
N LEU A 78 -2.97 -30.67 -22.07
CA LEU A 78 -3.52 -29.37 -21.70
C LEU A 78 -3.57 -28.43 -22.92
N VAL A 79 -2.47 -28.30 -23.66
CA VAL A 79 -2.38 -27.48 -24.89
C VAL A 79 -3.39 -27.96 -25.95
N GLN A 80 -3.51 -29.27 -26.17
CA GLN A 80 -4.54 -29.83 -27.07
C GLN A 80 -5.97 -29.50 -26.59
N SER A 81 -6.25 -29.59 -25.29
CA SER A 81 -7.56 -29.25 -24.73
C SER A 81 -7.92 -27.77 -24.90
N VAL A 82 -6.93 -26.88 -24.80
CA VAL A 82 -7.11 -25.43 -25.03
C VAL A 82 -7.31 -25.14 -26.52
N LYS A 83 -6.48 -25.69 -27.42
CA LYS A 83 -6.64 -25.52 -28.88
C LYS A 83 -8.00 -26.08 -29.36
N ALA A 84 -8.49 -27.16 -28.75
CA ALA A 84 -9.84 -27.69 -28.99
C ALA A 84 -10.96 -26.77 -28.47
N ARG A 85 -10.85 -26.21 -27.25
CA ARG A 85 -11.85 -25.26 -26.69
C ARG A 85 -11.96 -23.99 -27.53
N MET A 86 -10.82 -23.37 -27.86
CA MET A 86 -10.79 -22.17 -28.70
C MET A 86 -11.39 -22.41 -30.09
N LYS A 87 -11.22 -23.61 -30.67
CA LYS A 87 -11.90 -23.99 -31.92
C LYS A 87 -13.42 -24.15 -31.71
N GLN A 88 -13.84 -24.85 -30.65
CA GLN A 88 -15.26 -25.04 -30.34
C GLN A 88 -15.99 -23.70 -30.11
N ASP A 89 -15.37 -22.74 -29.42
CA ASP A 89 -15.98 -21.44 -29.15
C ASP A 89 -16.02 -20.55 -30.40
N LYS A 90 -15.05 -20.70 -31.33
CA LYS A 90 -15.11 -20.09 -32.66
C LYS A 90 -16.27 -20.65 -33.51
N GLU A 91 -16.52 -21.97 -33.44
CA GLU A 91 -17.64 -22.63 -34.13
C GLU A 91 -19.01 -22.29 -33.51
N LYS A 92 -19.08 -22.08 -32.18
CA LYS A 92 -20.26 -21.48 -31.52
C LYS A 92 -20.51 -20.04 -31.96
N ALA A 93 -19.45 -19.24 -32.11
CA ALA A 93 -19.57 -17.85 -32.55
C ALA A 93 -20.13 -17.75 -33.98
N THR A 94 -19.61 -18.55 -34.93
CA THR A 94 -20.11 -18.54 -36.31
C THR A 94 -21.56 -19.04 -36.42
N SER A 95 -21.91 -20.14 -35.75
CA SER A 95 -23.28 -20.65 -35.75
C SER A 95 -24.28 -19.70 -35.04
N ARG A 96 -23.83 -18.93 -34.05
CA ARG A 96 -24.64 -17.86 -33.44
C ARG A 96 -24.88 -16.69 -34.41
N ILE A 97 -23.89 -16.32 -35.23
CA ILE A 97 -24.03 -15.29 -36.26
C ILE A 97 -25.04 -15.74 -37.34
N GLU A 98 -24.90 -16.96 -37.87
CA GLU A 98 -25.85 -17.53 -38.84
C GLU A 98 -27.28 -17.59 -38.30
N SER A 99 -27.44 -17.95 -37.01
CA SER A 99 -28.74 -17.95 -36.33
C SER A 99 -29.37 -16.55 -36.26
N LEU A 100 -28.56 -15.51 -35.98
CA LEU A 100 -29.04 -14.12 -35.93
C LEU A 100 -29.39 -13.58 -37.32
N GLU A 101 -28.60 -13.88 -38.35
CA GLU A 101 -28.95 -13.50 -39.73
C GLU A 101 -30.29 -14.09 -40.18
N ASN A 102 -30.58 -15.33 -39.82
CA ASN A 102 -31.84 -15.99 -40.17
C ASN A 102 -33.04 -15.42 -39.39
N GLN A 103 -32.82 -14.93 -38.16
CA GLN A 103 -33.84 -14.17 -37.42
C GLN A 103 -34.11 -12.81 -38.09
N VAL A 104 -33.08 -12.08 -38.51
CA VAL A 104 -33.23 -10.80 -39.23
C VAL A 104 -33.96 -10.98 -40.57
N LYS A 105 -33.65 -12.04 -41.33
CA LYS A 105 -34.38 -12.39 -42.57
C LYS A 105 -35.86 -12.68 -42.31
N THR A 106 -36.17 -13.43 -41.25
CA THR A 106 -37.56 -13.74 -40.85
C THR A 106 -38.36 -12.48 -40.47
N LEU A 107 -37.79 -11.61 -39.62
CA LEU A 107 -38.42 -10.34 -39.22
C LEU A 107 -38.61 -9.39 -40.42
N SER A 108 -37.70 -9.43 -41.40
CA SER A 108 -37.81 -8.64 -42.63
C SER A 108 -38.98 -9.09 -43.52
N SER A 109 -39.30 -10.39 -43.57
CA SER A 109 -40.52 -10.88 -44.25
C SER A 109 -41.77 -10.37 -43.55
N GLN A 110 -41.87 -10.60 -42.24
CA GLN A 110 -43.05 -10.25 -41.44
C GLN A 110 -43.37 -8.74 -41.49
N LEU A 111 -42.36 -7.89 -41.61
CA LEU A 111 -42.53 -6.45 -41.80
C LEU A 111 -43.12 -6.08 -43.17
N GLU A 112 -42.82 -6.84 -44.22
CA GLU A 112 -43.35 -6.59 -45.57
C GLU A 112 -44.74 -7.21 -45.77
N ASP A 113 -44.99 -8.37 -45.15
CA ASP A 113 -46.31 -9.00 -45.10
C ASP A 113 -47.32 -8.07 -44.38
N ALA A 114 -46.93 -7.50 -43.23
CA ALA A 114 -47.76 -6.54 -42.49
C ALA A 114 -48.07 -5.24 -43.25
N LYS A 115 -47.19 -4.78 -44.15
CA LYS A 115 -47.48 -3.64 -45.04
C LYS A 115 -48.54 -3.97 -46.09
N GLN A 116 -48.58 -5.23 -46.56
CA GLN A 116 -49.55 -5.66 -47.57
C GLN A 116 -50.96 -5.79 -46.98
N GLU A 117 -51.10 -6.33 -45.76
CA GLU A 117 -52.40 -6.34 -45.07
C GLU A 117 -52.90 -4.91 -44.76
N ALA A 118 -52.02 -4.01 -44.33
CA ALA A 118 -52.37 -2.62 -44.06
C ALA A 118 -52.92 -1.87 -45.29
N ALA A 119 -52.54 -2.27 -46.51
CA ALA A 119 -53.05 -1.69 -47.76
C ALA A 119 -54.46 -2.18 -48.14
N ALA A 120 -54.86 -3.38 -47.69
CA ALA A 120 -56.13 -4.00 -48.09
C ALA A 120 -57.34 -3.51 -47.27
N ALA A 121 -57.15 -3.04 -46.04
CA ALA A 121 -58.23 -2.72 -45.10
C ALA A 121 -58.98 -1.39 -45.37
N SER A 122 -58.63 -0.64 -46.41
CA SER A 122 -59.03 0.77 -46.56
C SER A 122 -60.29 1.04 -47.42
N ALA A 123 -61.09 0.03 -47.81
CA ALA A 123 -62.04 0.19 -48.93
C ALA A 123 -63.41 -0.56 -48.86
N ALA A 124 -64.15 -0.56 -47.75
CA ALA A 124 -65.56 -1.00 -47.76
C ALA A 124 -66.44 -0.52 -46.56
N ALA A 125 -67.02 0.69 -46.61
CA ALA A 125 -68.07 1.10 -45.65
C ALA A 125 -68.94 2.31 -46.10
N ALA A 126 -70.08 2.10 -46.79
CA ALA A 126 -71.11 3.14 -46.97
C ALA A 126 -72.49 2.61 -47.43
N LYS A 127 -73.58 3.07 -46.76
CA LYS A 127 -74.97 3.22 -47.25
C LYS A 127 -75.79 1.95 -47.64
N ASN A 128 -77.13 1.94 -47.57
CA ASN A 128 -78.04 2.64 -46.62
C ASN A 128 -79.45 2.01 -46.60
N GLN A 129 -80.13 2.13 -45.46
CA GLN A 129 -81.58 2.33 -45.22
C GLN A 129 -82.63 2.06 -46.34
N SER A 130 -83.73 1.38 -45.95
CA SER A 130 -85.14 1.89 -45.91
C SER A 130 -86.22 0.88 -46.35
N THR A 131 -87.41 1.00 -45.74
CA THR A 131 -88.68 0.29 -46.07
C THR A 131 -89.59 1.19 -46.93
N PRO A 132 -90.71 0.69 -47.48
CA PRO A 132 -92.00 0.99 -46.84
C PRO A 132 -93.05 -0.14 -46.99
N SER A 133 -94.36 0.20 -47.06
CA SER A 133 -95.50 -0.69 -46.78
C SER A 133 -96.70 -0.52 -47.75
N SER A 134 -97.60 -1.51 -47.72
CA SER A 134 -99.06 -1.46 -47.95
C SER A 134 -99.71 -1.31 -49.35
N LYS A 135 -100.56 -2.33 -49.65
CA LYS A 135 -101.96 -2.28 -50.14
C LYS A 135 -102.38 -2.08 -51.63
N GLU A 136 -103.46 -2.82 -51.94
CA GLU A 136 -104.68 -2.46 -52.72
C GLU A 136 -104.91 -2.81 -54.23
N SER A 137 -105.94 -3.66 -54.45
CA SER A 137 -107.07 -3.51 -55.41
C SER A 137 -107.15 -4.28 -56.77
N ALA A 138 -108.42 -4.56 -57.16
CA ALA A 138 -109.02 -4.62 -58.51
C ALA A 138 -108.89 -5.85 -59.49
N LYS A 139 -109.93 -6.71 -59.49
CA LYS A 139 -111.00 -6.89 -60.54
C LYS A 139 -110.65 -7.20 -62.03
N ASP A 140 -111.18 -8.33 -62.57
CA ASP A 140 -111.99 -8.42 -63.82
C ASP A 140 -112.59 -9.83 -64.16
N LYS A 141 -113.80 -9.87 -64.79
CA LYS A 141 -114.32 -10.66 -65.97
C LYS A 141 -114.27 -12.23 -66.06
N ASP A 142 -115.16 -12.99 -66.76
CA ASP A 142 -116.34 -12.77 -67.66
C ASP A 142 -117.30 -14.04 -67.81
N GLN A 143 -118.63 -13.85 -68.09
CA GLN A 143 -119.64 -14.59 -68.97
C GLN A 143 -119.97 -16.15 -68.82
N CYS A 144 -121.13 -16.82 -69.14
CA CYS A 144 -122.60 -16.62 -69.54
C CYS A 144 -123.29 -18.05 -69.77
N ASP A 145 -124.60 -18.42 -70.03
CA ASP A 145 -126.03 -17.92 -69.95
C ASP A 145 -127.16 -19.04 -70.24
N MET A 146 -128.49 -18.71 -70.36
CA MET A 146 -129.69 -19.44 -70.98
C MET A 146 -130.69 -20.45 -70.24
N ASP A 147 -131.97 -20.62 -70.72
CA ASP A 147 -133.13 -21.44 -70.17
C ASP A 147 -134.39 -21.76 -71.13
N LEU A 148 -135.47 -22.49 -70.67
CA LEU A 148 -136.91 -22.73 -71.15
C LEU A 148 -137.28 -24.02 -71.99
N ILE A 149 -138.53 -24.53 -72.32
CA ILE A 149 -140.00 -24.10 -72.46
C ILE A 149 -141.03 -25.33 -72.31
N ILE A 150 -142.39 -25.18 -72.18
CA ILE A 150 -143.45 -26.18 -71.69
C ILE A 150 -144.90 -26.16 -72.39
N THR A 151 -145.94 -27.01 -72.00
CA THR A 151 -147.50 -26.91 -72.01
C THR A 151 -148.53 -27.63 -73.02
N SER A 152 -149.79 -28.08 -72.63
CA SER A 152 -151.07 -28.44 -73.45
C SER A 152 -152.33 -29.19 -72.74
N LEU A 153 -153.65 -29.22 -73.23
CA LEU A 153 -154.94 -29.88 -72.65
C LEU A 153 -156.32 -30.04 -73.53
N THR A 154 -157.38 -30.85 -73.10
CA THR A 154 -158.96 -30.73 -73.17
C THR A 154 -160.02 -31.80 -73.84
N SER A 155 -161.42 -31.65 -73.95
CA SER A 155 -162.60 -32.70 -73.85
C SER A 155 -164.12 -32.57 -74.54
N LEU A 156 -165.16 -33.54 -74.45
CA LEU A 156 -166.76 -33.63 -74.67
C LEU A 156 -167.54 -34.53 -75.83
N LEU A 157 -168.89 -34.94 -76.08
CA LEU A 157 -170.41 -34.99 -75.61
C LEU A 157 -171.54 -35.96 -76.41
N GLU A 158 -172.93 -36.10 -76.14
CA GLU A 158 -174.02 -37.18 -76.58
C GLU A 158 -175.66 -36.90 -76.84
N GLU A 159 -176.65 -37.88 -77.21
CA GLU A 159 -178.26 -38.03 -77.20
C GLU A 159 -179.17 -38.59 -78.49
N GLU A 160 -180.53 -38.97 -78.73
CA GLU A 160 -181.85 -39.71 -78.21
C GLU A 160 -183.21 -39.94 -79.18
N ASN A 161 -184.29 -40.85 -78.97
CA ASN A 161 -185.86 -40.93 -79.26
C ASN A 161 -186.81 -41.88 -80.26
N ASP A 162 -188.25 -41.95 -80.22
CA ASP A 162 -189.36 -42.91 -80.91
C ASP A 162 -190.89 -42.38 -81.23
N SER A 163 -192.19 -42.90 -81.58
CA SER A 163 -193.16 -44.13 -81.83
C SER A 163 -194.66 -43.76 -82.48
N VAL A 164 -195.90 -44.41 -82.77
CA VAL A 164 -196.70 -45.71 -83.20
C VAL A 164 -198.35 -45.60 -83.40
N PHE A 165 -199.24 -46.41 -84.19
CA PHE A 165 -200.84 -46.43 -84.22
C PHE A 165 -201.94 -47.61 -84.71
N PRO A 166 -202.93 -47.60 -85.74
CA PRO A 166 -204.47 -47.98 -85.72
C PRO A 166 -205.30 -48.99 -86.75
N ASN A 167 -206.71 -49.15 -86.80
CA ASN A 167 -207.64 -50.17 -87.59
C ASN A 167 -209.28 -49.95 -87.86
N GLU A 168 -210.13 -50.78 -88.65
CA GLU A 168 -211.66 -50.65 -89.03
C GLU A 168 -212.74 -51.91 -89.26
N LEU A 169 -213.84 -51.91 -90.15
CA LEU A 169 -215.22 -52.69 -90.21
C LEU A 169 -215.70 -53.53 -91.55
N PRO A 170 -216.98 -53.88 -92.12
CA PRO A 170 -218.53 -53.76 -92.00
C PRO A 170 -219.58 -55.01 -92.36
N LEU A 171 -220.84 -54.93 -92.99
CA LEU A 171 -222.05 -55.95 -92.94
C LEU A 171 -223.39 -56.00 -93.92
N GLN A 172 -224.01 -57.13 -94.51
CA GLN A 172 -225.55 -57.52 -94.71
C GLN A 172 -226.05 -58.89 -95.45
N VAL A 173 -227.04 -59.65 -94.85
CA VAL A 173 -228.13 -60.66 -95.29
C VAL A 173 -227.92 -62.09 -95.97
N ARG A 174 -228.81 -63.06 -95.64
CA ARG A 174 -228.83 -64.57 -95.80
C ARG A 174 -229.49 -65.19 -97.08
N SER A 175 -229.10 -66.42 -97.49
CA SER A 175 -229.90 -67.69 -97.47
C SER A 175 -229.37 -68.83 -98.40
N ALA A 176 -229.94 -70.05 -98.31
CA ALA A 176 -229.63 -71.30 -99.04
C ALA A 176 -228.13 -71.76 -99.12
N PHE A 177 -227.53 -72.46 -98.15
CA PHE A 177 -228.02 -73.16 -96.94
C PHE A 177 -228.64 -74.57 -97.07
N GLU A 178 -228.24 -75.41 -98.03
CA GLU A 178 -228.50 -76.88 -97.96
C GLU A 178 -227.26 -77.75 -98.27
N ASN A 179 -226.42 -77.39 -99.24
CA ASN A 179 -225.11 -78.05 -99.51
C ASN A 179 -224.05 -77.88 -98.39
N VAL A 180 -224.48 -77.42 -97.22
CA VAL A 180 -223.69 -77.29 -95.98
C VAL A 180 -223.43 -78.66 -95.33
N ARG A 181 -224.38 -79.61 -95.42
CA ARG A 181 -224.44 -80.74 -94.48
C ARG A 181 -223.26 -81.72 -94.53
N GLN A 182 -222.74 -82.04 -95.72
CA GLN A 182 -221.58 -82.94 -95.85
C GLN A 182 -220.25 -82.24 -95.48
N LYS A 183 -220.07 -80.99 -95.92
CA LYS A 183 -218.80 -80.25 -95.82
C LYS A 183 -218.50 -79.66 -94.43
N TRP A 184 -219.41 -79.85 -93.46
CA TRP A 184 -219.28 -79.35 -92.09
C TRP A 184 -218.86 -80.41 -91.07
N SER A 185 -218.87 -81.70 -91.40
CA SER A 185 -218.36 -82.74 -90.49
C SER A 185 -216.83 -82.73 -90.49
N ASP A 186 -216.22 -83.04 -91.63
CA ASP A 186 -214.77 -83.32 -91.73
C ASP A 186 -213.88 -82.09 -91.41
N LYS A 187 -214.41 -80.87 -91.62
CA LYS A 187 -213.71 -79.64 -91.25
C LYS A 187 -213.77 -79.30 -89.75
N LEU A 188 -214.73 -79.84 -89.01
CA LEU A 188 -214.90 -79.51 -87.59
C LEU A 188 -213.88 -80.25 -86.70
N ASP A 189 -213.42 -81.42 -87.11
CA ASP A 189 -212.42 -82.19 -86.37
C ASP A 189 -210.98 -81.77 -86.70
N ALA A 190 -210.67 -81.44 -87.96
CA ALA A 190 -209.37 -80.88 -88.34
C ALA A 190 -208.98 -79.63 -87.51
N ILE A 191 -209.95 -78.75 -87.24
CA ILE A 191 -209.75 -77.53 -86.44
C ILE A 191 -209.50 -77.83 -84.95
N LYS A 192 -209.94 -78.98 -84.42
CA LYS A 192 -209.63 -79.40 -83.04
C LYS A 192 -208.19 -79.89 -82.89
N GLU A 193 -207.66 -80.54 -83.92
CA GLU A 193 -206.28 -81.05 -83.96
C GLU A 193 -205.26 -79.90 -83.92
N ASP A 194 -205.46 -78.87 -84.75
CA ASP A 194 -204.53 -77.73 -84.80
C ASP A 194 -204.64 -76.81 -83.57
N LYS A 195 -205.79 -76.73 -82.88
CA LYS A 195 -205.89 -75.99 -81.60
C LYS A 195 -204.96 -76.58 -80.54
N LYS A 196 -204.87 -77.92 -80.43
CA LYS A 196 -203.97 -78.59 -79.47
C LYS A 196 -202.49 -78.28 -79.75
N ARG A 197 -202.10 -78.16 -81.02
CA ARG A 197 -200.71 -77.86 -81.41
C ARG A 197 -200.29 -76.45 -80.99
N MET A 198 -201.17 -75.46 -81.12
CA MET A 198 -200.93 -74.09 -80.64
C MET A 198 -200.75 -74.01 -79.11
N GLU A 199 -201.59 -74.72 -78.34
CA GLU A 199 -201.49 -74.73 -76.88
C GLU A 199 -200.19 -75.39 -76.37
N GLN A 200 -199.62 -76.36 -77.11
CA GLN A 200 -198.31 -76.93 -76.79
C GLN A 200 -197.16 -75.94 -77.08
N ALA A 201 -197.15 -75.31 -78.26
CA ALA A 201 -196.10 -74.37 -78.65
C ALA A 201 -195.98 -73.14 -77.71
N HIS A 202 -197.09 -72.67 -77.13
CA HIS A 202 -197.08 -71.54 -76.20
C HIS A 202 -196.35 -71.83 -74.88
N ASN A 203 -196.51 -73.05 -74.33
CA ASN A 203 -195.96 -73.41 -73.03
C ASN A 203 -194.43 -73.56 -73.03
N ASP A 204 -193.83 -74.07 -74.12
CA ASP A 204 -192.38 -74.23 -74.19
C ASP A 204 -191.64 -72.90 -74.39
N LEU A 205 -192.24 -71.92 -75.07
CA LEU A 205 -191.70 -70.56 -75.16
C LEU A 205 -191.63 -69.87 -73.79
N GLN A 206 -192.65 -70.04 -72.95
CA GLN A 206 -192.70 -69.47 -71.60
C GLN A 206 -191.63 -70.07 -70.65
N ARG A 207 -191.21 -71.32 -70.91
CA ARG A 207 -190.06 -71.98 -70.25
C ARG A 207 -188.70 -71.47 -70.70
N GLN A 208 -188.56 -70.97 -71.94
CA GLN A 208 -187.29 -70.40 -72.41
C GLN A 208 -187.05 -69.00 -71.82
N LEU A 209 -188.10 -68.16 -71.79
CA LEU A 209 -188.01 -66.79 -71.26
C LEU A 209 -187.58 -66.75 -69.80
N THR A 210 -188.20 -67.59 -68.96
CA THR A 210 -187.88 -67.71 -67.52
C THR A 210 -186.45 -68.21 -67.26
N LYS A 211 -185.85 -68.97 -68.19
CA LYS A 211 -184.48 -69.47 -68.05
C LYS A 211 -183.43 -68.41 -68.38
N SER A 212 -183.70 -67.56 -69.38
CA SER A 212 -182.84 -66.43 -69.75
C SER A 212 -182.74 -65.36 -68.66
N GLN A 213 -183.82 -65.16 -67.90
CA GLN A 213 -183.91 -64.07 -66.93
C GLN A 213 -183.19 -64.37 -65.60
N LEU A 214 -182.89 -65.65 -65.33
CA LEU A 214 -182.15 -66.06 -64.12
C LEU A 214 -180.63 -65.93 -64.29
N SER A 215 -180.07 -66.26 -65.47
CA SER A 215 -178.63 -66.17 -65.72
C SER A 215 -178.13 -64.72 -65.70
N ALA A 216 -178.90 -63.79 -66.30
CA ALA A 216 -178.56 -62.37 -66.32
C ALA A 216 -178.49 -61.72 -64.92
N SER A 217 -179.16 -62.30 -63.92
CA SER A 217 -179.03 -61.84 -62.52
C SER A 217 -177.71 -62.31 -61.88
N GLN A 218 -177.27 -63.53 -62.19
CA GLN A 218 -176.09 -64.13 -61.54
C GLN A 218 -174.77 -63.49 -61.99
N GLU A 219 -174.67 -63.08 -63.26
CA GLU A 219 -173.48 -62.38 -63.77
C GLU A 219 -173.34 -60.97 -63.15
N LYS A 220 -174.45 -60.28 -62.88
CA LYS A 220 -174.43 -58.92 -62.31
C LYS A 220 -173.86 -58.88 -60.89
N ASP A 221 -174.18 -59.86 -60.07
CA ASP A 221 -173.69 -59.95 -58.69
C ASP A 221 -172.19 -60.31 -58.62
N GLN A 222 -171.66 -61.02 -59.63
CA GLN A 222 -170.22 -61.31 -59.71
C GLN A 222 -169.40 -60.03 -59.95
N TRP A 223 -169.78 -59.23 -60.95
CA TRP A 223 -169.11 -57.96 -61.28
C TRP A 223 -169.11 -56.95 -60.13
N MET A 224 -170.17 -56.91 -59.31
CA MET A 224 -170.23 -56.04 -58.13
C MET A 224 -169.19 -56.42 -57.06
N ASN A 225 -169.00 -57.71 -56.81
CA ASN A 225 -168.01 -58.20 -55.85
C ASN A 225 -166.57 -57.96 -56.33
N GLU A 226 -166.26 -58.24 -57.60
CA GLU A 226 -164.92 -57.97 -58.16
C GLU A 226 -164.54 -56.48 -58.10
N LYS A 227 -165.49 -55.58 -58.38
CA LYS A 227 -165.27 -54.13 -58.25
C LYS A 227 -164.92 -53.73 -56.81
N GLN A 228 -165.63 -54.25 -55.81
CA GLN A 228 -165.40 -53.92 -54.40
C GLN A 228 -164.09 -54.53 -53.86
N GLU A 229 -163.68 -55.70 -54.37
CA GLU A 229 -162.35 -56.25 -54.12
C GLU A 229 -161.23 -55.40 -54.75
N LEU A 230 -161.43 -54.81 -55.94
CA LEU A 230 -160.43 -53.96 -56.58
C LEU A 230 -160.29 -52.61 -55.87
N GLU A 231 -161.39 -51.99 -55.43
CA GLU A 231 -161.35 -50.72 -54.67
C GLU A 231 -160.61 -50.87 -53.33
N THR A 232 -160.81 -51.98 -52.61
CA THR A 232 -160.09 -52.26 -51.36
C THR A 232 -158.60 -52.55 -51.58
N LYS A 233 -158.25 -53.29 -52.64
CA LYS A 233 -156.84 -53.50 -53.04
C LYS A 233 -156.14 -52.19 -53.41
N LEU A 234 -156.83 -51.28 -54.13
CA LEU A 234 -156.29 -49.97 -54.50
C LEU A 234 -155.96 -49.11 -53.27
N GLN A 235 -156.88 -48.98 -52.31
CA GLN A 235 -156.66 -48.23 -51.07
C GLN A 235 -155.48 -48.78 -50.25
N GLN A 236 -155.29 -50.10 -50.24
CA GLN A 236 -154.15 -50.72 -49.55
C GLN A 236 -152.80 -50.42 -50.24
N VAL A 237 -152.77 -50.36 -51.57
CA VAL A 237 -151.57 -49.94 -52.32
C VAL A 237 -151.26 -48.45 -52.12
N GLU A 238 -152.27 -47.56 -52.14
CA GLU A 238 -152.08 -46.14 -51.85
C GLU A 238 -151.49 -45.90 -50.45
N LYS A 239 -151.97 -46.64 -49.44
CA LYS A 239 -151.42 -46.57 -48.08
C LYS A 239 -149.96 -47.03 -48.01
N GLN A 240 -149.63 -48.13 -48.70
CA GLN A 240 -148.24 -48.60 -48.79
C GLN A 240 -147.33 -47.61 -49.55
N HIS A 241 -147.87 -46.89 -50.53
CA HIS A 241 -147.11 -45.86 -51.25
C HIS A 241 -146.78 -44.67 -50.34
N ARG A 242 -147.74 -44.15 -49.58
CA ARG A 242 -147.48 -43.08 -48.59
C ARG A 242 -146.48 -43.52 -47.51
N GLU A 243 -146.65 -44.72 -46.96
CA GLU A 243 -145.68 -45.29 -46.00
C GLU A 243 -144.27 -45.51 -46.61
N SER A 244 -144.15 -45.59 -47.94
CA SER A 244 -142.88 -45.61 -48.66
C SER A 244 -142.30 -44.20 -48.83
N GLU A 245 -143.11 -43.21 -49.21
CA GLU A 245 -142.69 -41.81 -49.35
C GLU A 245 -142.23 -41.19 -48.01
N ASP A 246 -142.92 -41.50 -46.91
CA ASP A 246 -142.51 -41.08 -45.57
C ASP A 246 -141.14 -41.66 -45.17
N ARG A 247 -140.84 -42.91 -45.55
CA ARG A 247 -139.53 -43.54 -45.32
C ARG A 247 -138.44 -42.93 -46.22
N VAL A 248 -138.76 -42.61 -47.47
CA VAL A 248 -137.83 -41.97 -48.41
C VAL A 248 -137.49 -40.55 -47.92
N THR A 249 -138.47 -39.76 -47.47
CA THR A 249 -138.22 -38.41 -46.95
C THR A 249 -137.43 -38.44 -45.63
N GLN A 250 -137.72 -39.38 -44.72
CA GLN A 250 -136.90 -39.62 -43.52
C GLN A 250 -135.45 -39.97 -43.87
N LEU A 251 -135.22 -40.95 -44.76
CA LEU A 251 -133.87 -41.33 -45.20
C LEU A 251 -133.14 -40.19 -45.91
N GLN A 252 -133.83 -39.38 -46.73
CA GLN A 252 -133.26 -38.17 -47.33
C GLN A 252 -132.86 -37.13 -46.27
N GLN A 253 -133.67 -36.95 -45.23
CA GLN A 253 -133.37 -36.03 -44.13
C GLN A 253 -132.20 -36.54 -43.27
N GLU A 254 -132.12 -37.85 -43.01
CA GLU A 254 -130.98 -38.49 -42.37
C GLU A 254 -129.70 -38.33 -43.20
N HIS A 255 -129.72 -38.68 -44.49
CA HIS A 255 -128.60 -38.49 -45.41
C HIS A 255 -128.15 -37.03 -45.49
N ARG A 256 -129.09 -36.06 -45.53
CA ARG A 256 -128.78 -34.63 -45.53
C ARG A 256 -128.18 -34.19 -44.19
N SER A 257 -128.62 -34.76 -43.07
CA SER A 257 -128.00 -34.53 -41.75
C SER A 257 -126.59 -35.14 -41.65
N LEU A 258 -126.37 -36.31 -42.24
CA LEU A 258 -125.08 -37.01 -42.25
C LEU A 258 -124.09 -36.30 -43.17
N LEU A 259 -124.52 -35.84 -44.34
CA LEU A 259 -123.72 -34.97 -45.21
C LEU A 259 -123.40 -33.64 -44.53
N GLY A 260 -124.35 -33.03 -43.80
CA GLY A 260 -124.09 -31.84 -42.99
C GLY A 260 -123.05 -32.08 -41.88
N LYS A 261 -123.17 -33.19 -41.14
CA LYS A 261 -122.19 -33.62 -40.13
C LYS A 261 -120.82 -33.90 -40.75
N LEU A 262 -120.76 -34.58 -41.89
CA LEU A 262 -119.52 -34.94 -42.59
C LEU A 262 -118.85 -33.71 -43.20
N ALA A 263 -119.62 -32.77 -43.74
CA ALA A 263 -119.13 -31.45 -44.17
C ALA A 263 -118.56 -30.67 -42.98
N HIS A 264 -119.29 -30.57 -41.86
CA HIS A 264 -118.82 -29.87 -40.66
C HIS A 264 -117.58 -30.55 -40.04
N ILE A 265 -117.49 -31.88 -40.04
CA ILE A 265 -116.28 -32.62 -39.66
C ILE A 265 -115.13 -32.27 -40.61
N LYS A 266 -115.34 -32.27 -41.94
CA LYS A 266 -114.29 -31.90 -42.91
C LYS A 266 -113.82 -30.46 -42.73
N GLU A 267 -114.74 -29.54 -42.51
CA GLU A 267 -114.52 -28.10 -42.32
C GLU A 267 -113.85 -27.78 -40.97
N THR A 268 -114.04 -28.59 -39.93
CA THR A 268 -113.34 -28.44 -38.64
C THR A 268 -112.04 -29.24 -38.56
N LEU A 269 -111.92 -30.36 -39.29
CA LEU A 269 -110.72 -31.19 -39.33
C LEU A 269 -109.62 -30.60 -40.22
N ALA A 270 -109.97 -29.96 -41.35
CA ALA A 270 -109.00 -29.32 -42.24
C ALA A 270 -108.15 -28.23 -41.53
N PRO A 271 -108.74 -27.17 -40.91
CA PRO A 271 -107.97 -26.16 -40.19
C PRO A 271 -107.31 -26.72 -38.93
N ARG A 272 -107.84 -27.78 -38.31
CA ARG A 272 -107.14 -28.49 -37.21
C ARG A 272 -105.92 -29.26 -37.69
N LEU A 273 -105.96 -29.86 -38.87
CA LEU A 273 -104.81 -30.55 -39.47
C LEU A 273 -103.75 -29.55 -39.97
N GLU A 274 -104.16 -28.39 -40.44
CA GLU A 274 -103.25 -27.28 -40.78
C GLU A 274 -102.64 -26.64 -39.53
N ALA A 275 -103.42 -26.45 -38.46
CA ALA A 275 -102.90 -26.04 -37.16
C ALA A 275 -101.95 -27.07 -36.55
N ASP A 276 -102.24 -28.38 -36.64
CA ASP A 276 -101.32 -29.45 -36.19
C ASP A 276 -100.04 -29.49 -37.04
N LYS A 277 -100.11 -29.27 -38.35
CA LYS A 277 -98.92 -29.10 -39.20
C LYS A 277 -98.10 -27.87 -38.79
N GLN A 278 -98.75 -26.72 -38.57
CA GLN A 278 -98.09 -25.48 -38.15
C GLN A 278 -97.47 -25.63 -36.75
N LEU A 279 -98.15 -26.29 -35.81
CA LEU A 279 -97.63 -26.59 -34.48
C LEU A 279 -96.45 -27.57 -34.55
N ARG A 280 -96.50 -28.59 -35.40
CA ARG A 280 -95.36 -29.49 -35.64
C ARG A 280 -94.17 -28.76 -36.26
N GLN A 281 -94.40 -27.85 -37.19
CA GLN A 281 -93.36 -26.99 -37.77
C GLN A 281 -92.77 -26.03 -36.72
N GLN A 282 -93.61 -25.38 -35.91
CA GLN A 282 -93.15 -24.54 -34.79
C GLN A 282 -92.38 -25.36 -33.75
N VAL A 283 -92.80 -26.59 -33.44
CA VAL A 283 -92.07 -27.49 -32.55
C VAL A 283 -90.74 -27.91 -33.18
N SER A 284 -90.68 -28.29 -34.46
CA SER A 284 -89.40 -28.62 -35.12
C SER A 284 -88.46 -27.42 -35.20
N ASP A 285 -88.98 -26.23 -35.47
CA ASP A 285 -88.20 -24.99 -35.53
C ASP A 285 -87.69 -24.57 -34.15
N LEU A 286 -88.51 -24.73 -33.10
CA LEU A 286 -88.13 -24.45 -31.72
C LEU A 286 -87.15 -25.51 -31.18
N THR A 287 -87.32 -26.79 -31.51
CA THR A 287 -86.35 -27.84 -31.20
C THR A 287 -85.03 -27.58 -31.91
N ALA A 288 -85.04 -27.27 -33.22
CA ALA A 288 -83.83 -26.94 -33.95
C ALA A 288 -83.10 -25.71 -33.36
N ARG A 289 -83.84 -24.66 -32.99
CA ARG A 289 -83.28 -23.47 -32.31
C ARG A 289 -82.76 -23.77 -30.91
N LEU A 290 -83.42 -24.66 -30.18
CA LEU A 290 -82.98 -25.10 -28.86
C LEU A 290 -81.69 -25.92 -28.99
N GLU A 291 -81.62 -26.85 -29.94
CA GLU A 291 -80.39 -27.60 -30.20
C GLU A 291 -79.24 -26.71 -30.70
N THR A 292 -79.49 -25.67 -31.53
CA THR A 292 -78.43 -24.71 -31.91
C THR A 292 -77.99 -23.88 -30.72
N ALA A 293 -78.93 -23.40 -29.89
CA ALA A 293 -78.59 -22.69 -28.66
C ALA A 293 -77.83 -23.58 -27.65
N GLU A 294 -78.14 -24.87 -27.56
CA GLU A 294 -77.38 -25.84 -26.75
C GLU A 294 -75.99 -26.11 -27.32
N ARG A 295 -75.83 -26.19 -28.64
CA ARG A 295 -74.52 -26.29 -29.32
C ARG A 295 -73.68 -25.02 -29.08
N GLU A 296 -74.26 -23.84 -29.23
CA GLU A 296 -73.61 -22.55 -28.95
C GLU A 296 -73.25 -22.40 -27.46
N LEU A 297 -74.13 -22.82 -26.55
CA LEU A 297 -73.90 -22.82 -25.11
C LEU A 297 -72.80 -23.82 -24.69
N THR A 298 -72.75 -25.01 -25.31
CA THR A 298 -71.70 -26.00 -25.03
C THR A 298 -70.36 -25.60 -25.64
N GLN A 299 -70.37 -25.00 -26.84
CA GLN A 299 -69.16 -24.42 -27.46
C GLN A 299 -68.61 -23.26 -26.62
N THR A 300 -69.42 -22.25 -26.30
CA THR A 300 -68.97 -21.10 -25.48
C THR A 300 -68.52 -21.50 -24.08
N ARG A 301 -69.09 -22.57 -23.49
CA ARG A 301 -68.56 -23.18 -22.26
C ARG A 301 -67.21 -23.84 -22.48
N ALA A 302 -67.02 -24.61 -23.56
CA ALA A 302 -65.75 -25.26 -23.87
C ALA A 302 -64.64 -24.24 -24.17
N ASP A 303 -64.95 -23.19 -24.94
CA ASP A 303 -64.02 -22.11 -25.27
C ASP A 303 -63.69 -21.24 -24.05
N ARG A 304 -64.66 -21.01 -23.15
CA ARG A 304 -64.37 -20.41 -21.83
C ARG A 304 -63.43 -21.28 -21.00
N VAL A 305 -63.65 -22.60 -20.92
CA VAL A 305 -62.77 -23.50 -20.17
C VAL A 305 -61.36 -23.52 -20.78
N ARG A 306 -61.24 -23.54 -22.12
CA ARG A 306 -59.94 -23.40 -22.80
C ARG A 306 -59.23 -22.11 -22.41
N HIS A 307 -59.91 -20.97 -22.43
CA HIS A 307 -59.32 -19.70 -22.01
C HIS A 307 -58.98 -19.66 -20.51
N GLU A 308 -59.78 -20.28 -19.62
CA GLU A 308 -59.46 -20.40 -18.20
C GLU A 308 -58.22 -21.31 -17.98
N GLU A 309 -58.07 -22.39 -18.74
CA GLU A 309 -56.85 -23.21 -18.75
C GLU A 309 -55.63 -22.49 -19.34
N GLU A 310 -55.79 -21.74 -20.44
CA GLU A 310 -54.75 -20.93 -21.07
C GLU A 310 -54.24 -19.85 -20.12
N MET A 311 -55.15 -19.07 -19.52
CA MET A 311 -54.81 -18.06 -18.51
C MET A 311 -54.17 -18.71 -17.27
N GLY A 312 -54.60 -19.91 -16.88
CA GLY A 312 -53.96 -20.68 -15.81
C GLY A 312 -52.54 -21.14 -16.15
N ARG A 313 -52.27 -21.59 -17.39
CA ARG A 313 -50.92 -21.92 -17.88
C ARG A 313 -50.02 -20.69 -17.92
N ASP A 314 -50.56 -19.58 -18.41
CA ASP A 314 -49.88 -18.28 -18.50
C ASP A 314 -49.54 -17.71 -17.13
N LEU A 315 -50.46 -17.82 -16.17
CA LEU A 315 -50.25 -17.39 -14.79
C LEU A 315 -49.18 -18.27 -14.11
N ALA A 316 -49.28 -19.59 -14.22
CA ALA A 316 -48.26 -20.51 -13.69
C ALA A 316 -46.89 -20.34 -14.36
N ALA A 317 -46.82 -19.93 -15.64
CA ALA A 317 -45.58 -19.57 -16.30
C ALA A 317 -44.99 -18.25 -15.77
N LYS A 318 -45.83 -17.24 -15.53
CA LYS A 318 -45.42 -15.96 -14.93
C LYS A 318 -44.99 -16.13 -13.48
N GLU A 319 -45.67 -16.97 -12.69
CA GLU A 319 -45.29 -17.31 -11.31
C GLU A 319 -43.91 -18.00 -11.26
N ARG A 320 -43.64 -18.95 -12.17
CA ARG A 320 -42.31 -19.57 -12.30
C ARG A 320 -41.24 -18.56 -12.67
N LEU A 321 -41.50 -17.67 -13.61
CA LEU A 321 -40.56 -16.61 -14.01
C LEU A 321 -40.31 -15.62 -12.86
N VAL A 322 -41.34 -15.28 -12.07
CA VAL A 322 -41.19 -14.43 -10.88
C VAL A 322 -40.35 -15.14 -9.81
N ALA A 323 -40.57 -16.43 -9.56
CA ALA A 323 -39.76 -17.22 -8.63
C ALA A 323 -38.30 -17.39 -9.10
N GLU A 324 -38.08 -17.56 -10.40
CA GLU A 324 -36.73 -17.62 -10.99
C GLU A 324 -36.01 -16.28 -10.88
N LEU A 325 -36.69 -15.15 -11.18
CA LEU A 325 -36.13 -13.81 -11.01
C LEU A 325 -35.90 -13.46 -9.53
N GLN A 326 -36.74 -13.93 -8.62
CA GLN A 326 -36.51 -13.81 -7.17
C GLN A 326 -35.25 -14.57 -6.74
N ALA A 327 -35.09 -15.84 -7.15
CA ALA A 327 -33.90 -16.62 -6.86
C ALA A 327 -32.62 -16.00 -7.47
N GLN A 328 -32.69 -15.43 -8.68
CA GLN A 328 -31.57 -14.69 -9.29
C GLN A 328 -31.23 -13.40 -8.51
N VAL A 329 -32.24 -12.67 -8.00
CA VAL A 329 -32.02 -11.49 -7.16
C VAL A 329 -31.43 -11.88 -5.80
N GLU A 330 -31.89 -12.96 -5.18
CA GLU A 330 -31.33 -13.50 -3.93
C GLU A 330 -29.87 -13.97 -4.12
N GLN A 331 -29.55 -14.64 -5.24
CA GLN A 331 -28.17 -15.01 -5.58
C GLN A 331 -27.28 -13.77 -5.76
N VAL A 332 -27.73 -12.76 -6.52
CA VAL A 332 -26.95 -11.52 -6.72
C VAL A 332 -26.81 -10.71 -5.43
N GLN A 333 -27.75 -10.80 -4.49
CA GLN A 333 -27.61 -10.24 -3.15
C GLN A 333 -26.56 -10.99 -2.32
N GLN A 334 -26.56 -12.33 -2.34
CA GLN A 334 -25.54 -13.15 -1.68
C GLN A 334 -24.14 -12.88 -2.25
N GLU A 335 -23.98 -12.89 -3.58
CA GLU A 335 -22.71 -12.54 -4.24
C GLU A 335 -22.25 -11.13 -3.86
N ARG A 336 -23.18 -10.14 -3.81
CA ARG A 336 -22.86 -8.78 -3.36
C ARG A 336 -22.39 -8.74 -1.91
N GLU A 337 -23.04 -9.48 -1.01
CA GLU A 337 -22.64 -9.57 0.40
C GLU A 337 -21.29 -10.26 0.58
N GLU A 338 -21.00 -11.31 -0.18
CA GLU A 338 -19.67 -11.96 -0.23
C GLU A 338 -18.59 -10.98 -0.72
N TRP A 339 -18.84 -10.21 -1.79
CA TRP A 339 -17.92 -9.18 -2.26
C TRP A 339 -17.74 -8.02 -1.27
N GLU A 340 -18.78 -7.61 -0.56
CA GLU A 340 -18.69 -6.59 0.50
C GLU A 340 -17.87 -7.09 1.70
N VAL A 341 -18.09 -8.33 2.15
CA VAL A 341 -17.28 -8.97 3.18
C VAL A 341 -15.82 -9.13 2.74
N HIS A 342 -15.56 -9.53 1.49
CA HIS A 342 -14.19 -9.61 0.97
C HIS A 342 -13.53 -8.23 0.86
N ALA A 343 -14.24 -7.20 0.42
CA ALA A 343 -13.72 -5.82 0.41
C ALA A 343 -13.33 -5.37 1.83
N MET A 344 -14.22 -5.54 2.81
CA MET A 344 -13.95 -5.23 4.21
C MET A 344 -12.77 -6.03 4.79
N GLN A 345 -12.62 -7.31 4.42
CA GLN A 345 -11.45 -8.11 4.81
C GLN A 345 -10.16 -7.59 4.18
N THR A 346 -10.17 -7.21 2.90
CA THR A 346 -8.99 -6.64 2.24
C THR A 346 -8.62 -5.27 2.80
N ASP A 347 -9.58 -4.41 3.13
CA ASP A 347 -9.33 -3.13 3.80
C ASP A 347 -8.82 -3.32 5.23
N ALA A 348 -9.34 -4.29 5.99
CA ALA A 348 -8.81 -4.62 7.31
C ALA A 348 -7.35 -5.09 7.24
N GLN A 349 -7.01 -5.95 6.26
CA GLN A 349 -5.64 -6.38 6.01
C GLN A 349 -4.75 -5.22 5.53
N ARG A 350 -5.24 -4.36 4.64
CA ARG A 350 -4.58 -3.13 4.17
C ARG A 350 -4.22 -2.23 5.35
N ASN A 351 -5.17 -1.97 6.24
CA ASN A 351 -4.99 -1.15 7.44
C ASN A 351 -4.02 -1.79 8.44
N GLN A 352 -4.04 -3.12 8.59
CA GLN A 352 -3.09 -3.85 9.44
C GLN A 352 -1.66 -3.81 8.88
N LEU A 353 -1.49 -3.88 7.56
CA LEU A 353 -0.19 -3.71 6.90
C LEU A 353 0.28 -2.26 6.96
N GLU A 354 -0.60 -1.29 6.74
CA GLU A 354 -0.30 0.15 6.81
C GLU A 354 0.17 0.55 8.23
N THR A 355 -0.55 0.14 9.27
CA THR A 355 -0.13 0.39 10.67
C THR A 355 1.16 -0.35 11.05
N ARG A 356 1.39 -1.57 10.55
CA ARG A 356 2.66 -2.28 10.73
C ARG A 356 3.83 -1.60 10.00
N CYS A 357 3.59 -1.03 8.82
CA CYS A 357 4.58 -0.25 8.09
C CYS A 357 4.90 1.04 8.85
N GLN A 358 3.89 1.76 9.37
CA GLN A 358 4.09 2.95 10.21
C GLN A 358 4.95 2.62 11.43
N GLN A 359 4.62 1.57 12.21
CA GLN A 359 5.42 1.11 13.35
C GLN A 359 6.86 0.72 12.99
N LEU A 360 7.07 0.14 11.80
CA LEU A 360 8.40 -0.21 11.31
C LEU A 360 9.20 1.02 10.85
N THR A 361 8.53 2.04 10.30
CA THR A 361 9.14 3.33 9.98
C THR A 361 9.49 4.10 11.26
N GLU A 362 8.57 4.20 12.22
CA GLU A 362 8.80 4.85 13.53
C GLU A 362 9.99 4.23 14.26
N SER A 363 10.04 2.89 14.38
CA SER A 363 11.16 2.19 15.01
C SER A 363 12.47 2.27 14.21
N PHE A 364 12.41 2.42 12.89
CA PHE A 364 13.60 2.70 12.07
C PHE A 364 14.12 4.13 12.30
N GLU A 365 13.23 5.13 12.37
CA GLU A 365 13.59 6.52 12.67
C GLU A 365 14.14 6.66 14.11
N GLU A 366 13.58 5.96 15.09
CA GLU A 366 14.13 5.84 16.44
C GLU A 366 15.54 5.24 16.44
N LEU A 367 15.77 4.13 15.73
CA LEU A 367 17.09 3.50 15.61
C LEU A 367 18.10 4.40 14.87
N GLN A 368 17.67 5.12 13.83
CA GLN A 368 18.51 6.07 13.11
C GLN A 368 18.90 7.26 14.01
N HIS A 369 17.97 7.76 14.82
CA HIS A 369 18.20 8.83 15.79
C HIS A 369 19.10 8.37 16.96
N GLN A 370 18.94 7.14 17.45
CA GLN A 370 19.84 6.52 18.42
C GLN A 370 21.27 6.40 17.86
N GLN A 371 21.43 5.81 16.67
CA GLN A 371 22.73 5.71 16.00
C GLN A 371 23.38 7.08 15.74
N GLN A 372 22.58 8.11 15.43
CA GLN A 372 23.10 9.46 15.23
C GLN A 372 23.57 10.12 16.54
N LYS A 373 22.95 9.81 17.68
CA LYS A 373 23.43 10.20 19.01
C LYS A 373 24.72 9.47 19.39
N GLU A 374 24.76 8.15 19.24
CA GLU A 374 25.97 7.34 19.51
C GLU A 374 27.17 7.85 18.68
N LYS A 375 26.95 8.22 17.41
CA LYS A 375 27.99 8.87 16.58
C LYS A 375 28.45 10.21 17.16
N GLN A 376 27.52 11.08 17.58
CA GLN A 376 27.86 12.38 18.17
C GLN A 376 28.60 12.23 19.51
N GLU A 377 28.18 11.28 20.35
CA GLU A 377 28.84 10.95 21.61
C GLU A 377 30.26 10.41 21.34
N HIS A 378 30.44 9.48 20.41
CA HIS A 378 31.77 8.99 20.01
C HIS A 378 32.64 10.07 19.33
N GLU A 379 32.07 11.03 18.60
CA GLU A 379 32.81 12.17 18.04
C GLU A 379 33.29 13.12 19.15
N LEU A 380 32.48 13.36 20.19
CA LEU A 380 32.85 14.13 21.38
C LEU A 380 33.90 13.40 22.24
N GLU A 381 33.74 12.10 22.47
CA GLU A 381 34.73 11.25 23.14
C GLU A 381 36.07 11.28 22.38
N ARG A 382 36.03 11.13 21.05
CA ARG A 382 37.22 11.16 20.20
C ARG A 382 37.90 12.53 20.20
N ALA A 383 37.14 13.63 20.19
CA ALA A 383 37.68 14.97 20.34
C ALA A 383 38.32 15.19 21.72
N SER A 384 37.69 14.68 22.79
CA SER A 384 38.23 14.70 24.15
C SER A 384 39.53 13.91 24.28
N LEU A 385 39.58 12.69 23.71
CA LEU A 385 40.80 11.86 23.65
C LEU A 385 41.92 12.52 22.83
N ALA A 386 41.60 13.15 21.70
CA ALA A 386 42.57 13.89 20.90
C ALA A 386 43.14 15.09 21.67
N ASN A 387 42.28 15.86 22.36
CA ASN A 387 42.71 16.96 23.23
C ASN A 387 43.61 16.46 24.38
N LEU A 388 43.23 15.36 25.05
CA LEU A 388 44.05 14.75 26.09
C LEU A 388 45.40 14.25 25.54
N GLN A 389 45.43 13.68 24.34
CA GLN A 389 46.68 13.30 23.67
C GLN A 389 47.56 14.53 23.42
N THR A 390 47.02 15.62 22.87
CA THR A 390 47.78 16.87 22.65
C THR A 390 48.35 17.42 23.97
N VAL A 391 47.55 17.45 25.04
CA VAL A 391 48.01 17.89 26.38
C VAL A 391 49.10 16.96 26.95
N LEU A 392 49.04 15.65 26.68
CA LEU A 392 50.08 14.71 27.07
C LEU A 392 51.37 14.88 26.24
N GLU A 393 51.27 15.18 24.95
CA GLU A 393 52.40 15.49 24.07
C GLU A 393 53.06 16.84 24.45
N GLU A 394 52.27 17.87 24.78
CA GLU A 394 52.73 19.14 25.34
C GLU A 394 53.42 18.94 26.70
N PHE A 395 52.86 18.09 27.58
CA PHE A 395 53.47 17.78 28.87
C PHE A 395 54.78 17.00 28.71
N GLN A 396 54.84 16.01 27.82
CA GLN A 396 56.07 15.25 27.51
C GLN A 396 57.14 16.16 26.92
N THR A 397 56.83 16.95 25.89
CA THR A 397 57.81 17.87 25.27
C THR A 397 58.29 18.96 26.25
N THR A 398 57.42 19.44 27.14
CA THR A 398 57.79 20.34 28.24
C THR A 398 58.72 19.65 29.25
N LYS A 399 58.41 18.42 29.67
CA LYS A 399 59.25 17.65 30.61
C LYS A 399 60.60 17.27 30.00
N ASP A 400 60.66 16.92 28.72
CA ASP A 400 61.91 16.70 28.01
C ASP A 400 62.74 17.98 27.91
N ALA A 401 62.10 19.16 27.80
CA ALA A 401 62.78 20.45 27.81
C ALA A 401 63.31 20.81 29.21
N GLU A 402 62.52 20.59 30.26
CA GLU A 402 62.95 20.73 31.66
C GLU A 402 64.14 19.81 31.98
N VAL A 403 64.06 18.53 31.61
CA VAL A 403 65.11 17.53 31.84
C VAL A 403 66.38 17.90 31.07
N ARG A 404 66.28 18.29 29.80
CA ARG A 404 67.45 18.78 29.04
C ARG A 404 68.07 20.02 29.68
N ALA A 405 67.26 21.02 30.04
CA ALA A 405 67.77 22.23 30.71
C ALA A 405 68.45 21.92 32.06
N ALA A 406 67.92 20.95 32.83
CA ALA A 406 68.52 20.49 34.08
C ALA A 406 69.83 19.72 33.85
N VAL A 407 69.90 18.82 32.86
CA VAL A 407 71.12 18.11 32.47
C VAL A 407 72.19 19.10 32.01
N GLU A 408 71.87 20.00 31.08
CA GLU A 408 72.81 21.04 30.64
C GLU A 408 73.25 21.95 31.81
N HIS A 409 72.40 22.18 32.82
CA HIS A 409 72.78 22.96 34.00
C HIS A 409 73.79 22.21 34.87
N ILE A 410 73.57 20.91 35.11
CA ILE A 410 74.49 20.03 35.83
C ILE A 410 75.81 19.89 35.06
N GLU A 411 75.77 19.75 33.73
CA GLU A 411 76.97 19.72 32.87
C GLU A 411 77.76 21.02 32.95
N ARG A 412 77.10 22.19 32.92
CA ARG A 412 77.76 23.49 33.13
C ARG A 412 78.41 23.58 34.51
N GLN A 413 77.73 23.16 35.57
CA GLN A 413 78.31 23.11 36.92
C GLN A 413 79.53 22.18 36.97
N LEU A 414 79.44 21.00 36.36
CA LEU A 414 80.48 19.98 36.32
C LEU A 414 81.70 20.44 35.50
N GLU A 415 81.51 21.17 34.41
CA GLU A 415 82.60 21.81 33.66
C GLU A 415 83.26 22.97 34.43
N VAL A 416 82.50 23.76 35.20
CA VAL A 416 83.06 24.77 36.11
C VAL A 416 83.86 24.08 37.23
N ALA A 417 83.37 23.00 37.80
CA ALA A 417 84.06 22.22 38.83
C ALA A 417 85.34 21.54 38.31
N LYS A 418 85.33 21.01 37.07
CA LYS A 418 86.55 20.51 36.40
C LYS A 418 87.58 21.62 36.19
N LYS A 419 87.16 22.81 35.77
CA LYS A 419 88.05 23.95 35.54
C LYS A 419 88.68 24.43 36.85
N SER A 420 87.90 24.61 37.92
CA SER A 420 88.46 24.98 39.22
C SER A 420 89.36 23.88 39.80
N LEU A 421 89.01 22.60 39.64
CA LEU A 421 89.90 21.47 39.99
C LEU A 421 91.24 21.55 39.25
N ALA A 422 91.23 21.80 37.93
CA ALA A 422 92.44 21.94 37.12
C ALA A 422 93.27 23.17 37.53
N GLU A 423 92.63 24.30 37.86
CA GLU A 423 93.33 25.45 38.43
C GLU A 423 93.96 25.14 39.79
N TYR A 424 93.27 24.40 40.68
CA TYR A 424 93.83 23.99 41.96
C TYR A 424 94.98 22.99 41.80
N GLN A 425 94.91 22.08 40.82
CA GLN A 425 95.99 21.17 40.46
C GLN A 425 97.22 21.92 39.94
N GLU A 426 97.05 22.92 39.07
CA GLU A 426 98.18 23.73 38.58
C GLU A 426 98.75 24.64 39.69
N ARG A 427 97.90 25.23 40.54
CA ARG A 427 98.35 25.96 41.74
C ARG A 427 99.16 25.07 42.68
N ALA A 428 98.73 23.82 42.90
CA ALA A 428 99.47 22.84 43.69
C ALA A 428 100.81 22.50 43.04
N ARG A 429 100.83 22.17 41.73
CA ARG A 429 102.06 21.87 40.97
C ARG A 429 103.08 23.02 40.98
N VAL A 430 102.60 24.26 40.89
CA VAL A 430 103.45 25.46 41.01
C VAL A 430 103.98 25.64 42.44
N ALA A 431 103.16 25.39 43.47
CA ALA A 431 103.58 25.44 44.86
C ALA A 431 104.60 24.34 45.21
N GLU A 432 104.39 23.12 44.71
CA GLU A 432 105.33 21.99 44.81
C GLU A 432 106.66 22.33 44.12
N SER A 433 106.62 22.82 42.88
CA SER A 433 107.84 23.21 42.15
C SER A 433 108.60 24.38 42.80
N ALA A 434 107.89 25.32 43.43
CA ALA A 434 108.52 26.38 44.23
C ALA A 434 109.13 25.83 45.53
N LEU A 435 108.46 24.87 46.18
CA LEU A 435 108.94 24.20 47.38
C LEU A 435 110.20 23.37 47.10
N ASP A 436 110.27 22.68 45.96
CA ASP A 436 111.49 22.00 45.49
C ASP A 436 112.65 22.98 45.23
N GLN A 437 112.37 24.15 44.66
CA GLN A 437 113.38 25.21 44.47
C GLN A 437 113.88 25.73 45.83
N TYR A 438 112.99 26.00 46.78
CA TYR A 438 113.38 26.41 48.13
C TYR A 438 114.18 25.31 48.86
N GLN A 439 113.85 24.02 48.69
CA GLN A 439 114.66 22.93 49.24
C GLN A 439 116.08 22.92 48.63
N GLN A 440 116.22 23.12 47.33
CA GLN A 440 117.52 23.21 46.66
C GLN A 440 118.32 24.43 47.15
N ASP A 441 117.69 25.58 47.34
CA ASP A 441 118.37 26.79 47.83
C ASP A 441 118.73 26.71 49.33
N VAL A 442 117.93 26.02 50.14
CA VAL A 442 118.30 25.64 51.51
C VAL A 442 119.51 24.69 51.51
N ALA A 443 119.56 23.71 50.61
CA ALA A 443 120.71 22.81 50.48
C ALA A 443 121.99 23.56 50.04
N LYS A 444 121.89 24.49 49.08
CA LYS A 444 123.01 25.41 48.72
C LYS A 444 123.44 26.27 49.91
N THR A 445 122.48 26.77 50.70
CA THR A 445 122.76 27.56 51.91
C THR A 445 123.53 26.74 52.95
N GLN A 446 123.19 25.46 53.13
CA GLN A 446 123.97 24.55 54.00
C GLN A 446 125.39 24.31 53.49
N GLN A 447 125.61 24.25 52.17
CA GLN A 447 126.94 24.18 51.57
C GLN A 447 127.73 25.47 51.79
N TYR A 448 127.12 26.64 51.58
CA TYR A 448 127.75 27.94 51.86
C TYR A 448 128.05 28.12 53.35
N GLU A 449 127.21 27.61 54.26
CA GLU A 449 127.53 27.56 55.69
C GLU A 449 128.78 26.72 55.99
N GLN A 450 128.96 25.58 55.30
CA GLN A 450 130.15 24.74 55.43
C GLN A 450 131.39 25.47 54.89
N GLU A 451 131.32 26.04 53.68
CA GLU A 451 132.39 26.88 53.12
C GLU A 451 132.76 28.05 54.05
N ILE A 452 131.77 28.71 54.67
CA ILE A 452 131.99 29.82 55.60
C ILE A 452 132.65 29.32 56.88
N LYS A 453 132.29 28.14 57.40
CA LYS A 453 132.94 27.51 58.56
C LYS A 453 134.39 27.12 58.24
N GLU A 454 134.66 26.55 57.07
CA GLU A 454 136.00 26.22 56.59
C GLU A 454 136.86 27.46 56.36
N LYS A 455 136.32 28.50 55.71
CA LYS A 455 137.01 29.78 55.49
C LYS A 455 137.28 30.51 56.81
N ASN A 456 136.36 30.45 57.79
CA ASN A 456 136.63 30.96 59.14
C ASN A 456 137.70 30.13 59.88
N LEU A 457 137.72 28.81 59.73
CA LEU A 457 138.78 27.96 60.29
C LEU A 457 140.15 28.26 59.64
N LEU A 458 140.18 28.50 58.33
CA LEU A 458 141.38 28.94 57.61
C LEU A 458 141.84 30.33 58.07
N ILE A 459 140.91 31.29 58.25
CA ILE A 459 141.21 32.60 58.84
C ILE A 459 141.74 32.44 60.29
N GLY A 460 141.22 31.48 61.05
CA GLY A 460 141.73 31.12 62.37
C GLY A 460 143.18 30.62 62.33
N LYS A 461 143.47 29.67 61.43
CA LYS A 461 144.84 29.16 61.19
C LYS A 461 145.78 30.28 60.77
N LEU A 462 145.44 31.06 59.74
CA LEU A 462 146.24 32.19 59.26
C LEU A 462 146.44 33.27 60.33
N ARG A 463 145.47 33.50 61.22
CA ARG A 463 145.63 34.38 62.39
C ARG A 463 146.60 33.80 63.41
N HIS A 464 146.54 32.51 63.72
CA HIS A 464 147.51 31.87 64.61
C HIS A 464 148.91 31.83 64.00
N GLU A 465 149.05 31.52 62.71
CA GLU A 465 150.31 31.61 61.97
C GLU A 465 150.87 33.04 61.99
N ALA A 466 150.04 34.07 61.78
CA ALA A 466 150.46 35.46 61.88
C ALA A 466 150.86 35.87 63.31
N ILE A 467 150.20 35.34 64.34
CA ILE A 467 150.59 35.55 65.75
C ILE A 467 151.94 34.88 66.03
N ILE A 468 152.11 33.61 65.66
CA ILE A 468 153.37 32.86 65.83
C ILE A 468 154.51 33.52 65.05
N LEU A 469 154.26 34.01 63.84
CA LEU A 469 155.29 34.67 63.02
C LEU A 469 155.65 36.06 63.58
N ASN A 470 154.72 36.75 64.24
CA ASN A 470 154.98 37.97 65.00
C ASN A 470 155.72 37.66 66.33
N GLU A 471 155.43 36.53 66.98
CA GLU A 471 156.19 36.04 68.15
C GLU A 471 157.63 35.66 67.76
N HIS A 472 157.81 34.98 66.63
CA HIS A 472 159.13 34.72 66.03
C HIS A 472 159.86 36.02 65.68
N LEU A 473 159.16 37.04 65.17
CA LEU A 473 159.73 38.38 64.93
C LEU A 473 160.17 39.03 66.25
N ILE A 474 159.35 38.97 67.29
CA ILE A 474 159.65 39.53 68.62
C ILE A 474 160.85 38.83 69.26
N GLU A 475 160.90 37.49 69.21
CA GLU A 475 162.02 36.72 69.77
C GLU A 475 163.31 36.88 68.93
N ALA A 476 163.21 37.03 67.61
CA ALA A 476 164.35 37.41 66.75
C ALA A 476 164.86 38.82 67.07
N MET A 477 163.97 39.80 67.27
CA MET A 477 164.33 41.14 67.73
C MET A 477 164.93 41.12 69.14
N ARG A 478 164.47 40.22 70.03
CA ARG A 478 165.03 40.06 71.38
C ARG A 478 166.46 39.53 71.32
N ARG A 479 166.71 38.46 70.55
CA ARG A 479 168.07 37.92 70.34
C ARG A 479 169.01 38.92 69.69
N LEU A 480 168.57 39.61 68.64
CA LEU A 480 169.38 40.62 67.95
C LEU A 480 169.76 41.79 68.88
N LYS A 481 168.88 42.13 69.84
CA LYS A 481 169.15 43.11 70.90
C LYS A 481 170.09 42.59 72.00
N GLU A 482 170.13 41.28 72.23
CA GLU A 482 171.07 40.62 73.15
C GLU A 482 172.47 40.45 72.50
N GLU A 483 172.58 40.28 71.18
CA GLU A 483 173.86 40.17 70.46
C GLU A 483 174.53 41.52 70.11
N THR A 484 173.82 42.65 70.21
CA THR A 484 174.34 43.98 69.79
C THR A 484 174.92 44.85 70.90
N SER A 485 174.92 44.42 72.17
CA SER A 485 175.49 45.19 73.28
C SER A 485 177.02 45.30 73.24
N ASP A 486 177.70 44.22 72.84
CA ASP A 486 179.12 44.02 73.21
C ASP A 486 180.13 44.58 72.20
N SER A 487 179.69 44.98 71.00
CA SER A 487 180.58 45.32 69.87
C SER A 487 180.60 46.79 69.45
N ASN A 488 179.76 47.64 70.05
CA ASN A 488 179.49 48.99 69.54
C ASN A 488 180.33 50.13 70.17
N VAL A 489 181.07 49.89 71.25
CA VAL A 489 181.81 50.96 71.96
C VAL A 489 183.05 51.44 71.19
N ASP A 490 183.79 50.53 70.56
CA ASP A 490 185.17 50.79 70.11
C ASP A 490 185.26 51.50 68.74
N ARG A 491 184.34 51.20 67.80
CA ARG A 491 184.37 51.78 66.44
C ARG A 491 184.00 53.27 66.39
N GLN A 492 183.12 53.71 67.29
CA GLN A 492 182.62 55.10 67.29
C GLN A 492 183.73 56.09 67.67
N VAL A 493 184.58 55.72 68.64
CA VAL A 493 185.64 56.61 69.17
C VAL A 493 186.77 56.83 68.15
N GLY A 494 187.26 55.76 67.52
CA GLY A 494 188.39 55.85 66.58
C GLY A 494 188.12 56.77 65.38
N ILE A 495 186.94 56.66 64.76
CA ILE A 495 186.57 57.49 63.60
C ILE A 495 186.47 58.98 63.99
N VAL A 496 185.89 59.27 65.16
CA VAL A 496 185.68 60.63 65.66
C VAL A 496 187.01 61.32 65.99
N VAL A 497 187.96 60.64 66.63
CA VAL A 497 189.29 61.19 66.94
C VAL A 497 190.07 61.56 65.66
N GLN A 498 190.03 60.70 64.64
CA GLN A 498 190.73 60.93 63.37
C GLN A 498 190.21 62.20 62.65
N LEU A 499 188.89 62.41 62.66
CA LEU A 499 188.24 63.57 62.04
C LEU A 499 188.50 64.87 62.80
N ILE A 500 188.41 64.85 64.14
CA ILE A 500 188.63 66.04 64.98
C ILE A 500 190.06 66.58 64.82
N SER A 501 191.07 65.70 64.77
CA SER A 501 192.47 66.09 64.62
C SER A 501 192.73 66.97 63.39
N ASN A 502 192.24 66.54 62.22
CA ASN A 502 192.41 67.27 60.96
C ASN A 502 191.65 68.61 60.96
N LEU A 503 190.47 68.64 61.59
CA LEU A 503 189.61 69.83 61.65
C LEU A 503 190.17 70.91 62.59
N ILE A 504 190.86 70.53 63.67
CA ILE A 504 191.60 71.44 64.56
C ILE A 504 192.81 72.07 63.85
N ILE A 505 193.53 71.31 63.02
CA ILE A 505 194.66 71.82 62.24
C ILE A 505 194.19 72.93 61.28
N GLY A 506 193.06 72.72 60.58
CA GLY A 506 192.44 73.75 59.74
C GLY A 506 192.01 75.01 60.50
N PHE A 507 191.56 74.86 61.75
CA PHE A 507 191.13 75.99 62.60
C PHE A 507 192.28 76.89 63.10
N LEU A 508 193.51 76.35 63.19
CA LEU A 508 194.71 77.09 63.62
C LEU A 508 195.40 77.84 62.47
N LEU A 509 195.33 77.31 61.25
CA LEU A 509 195.87 77.96 60.04
C LEU A 509 194.95 79.05 59.46
N ALA A 510 193.67 79.07 59.84
CA ALA A 510 192.70 80.08 59.38
C ALA A 510 192.95 81.47 59.99
N PRO A 511 193.13 82.55 59.18
CA PRO A 511 193.33 83.91 59.67
C PRO A 511 192.20 84.41 60.60
N ARG A 512 192.59 85.22 61.59
CA ARG A 512 191.68 85.72 62.64
C ARG A 512 190.68 86.74 62.08
N GLY A 513 189.52 86.25 61.63
CA GLY A 513 188.39 87.06 61.17
C GLY A 513 187.52 86.40 60.09
N ASP A 514 188.00 85.35 59.43
CA ASP A 514 187.26 84.68 58.34
C ASP A 514 186.05 83.87 58.86
N ARG A 515 184.93 84.00 58.16
CA ARG A 515 183.67 83.28 58.37
C ARG A 515 183.84 81.76 58.34
N LYS A 516 184.75 81.25 57.50
CA LYS A 516 185.10 79.82 57.44
C LYS A 516 185.52 79.25 58.79
N ARG A 517 186.11 80.07 59.66
CA ARG A 517 186.56 79.67 61.00
C ARG A 517 185.38 79.40 61.95
N PHE A 518 184.25 80.10 61.78
CA PHE A 518 183.00 79.80 62.49
C PHE A 518 182.31 78.56 61.94
N GLU A 519 182.33 78.34 60.63
CA GLU A 519 181.79 77.13 59.99
C GLU A 519 182.54 75.87 60.46
N ILE A 520 183.89 75.91 60.49
CA ILE A 520 184.73 74.87 61.08
C ILE A 520 184.39 74.64 62.57
N LEU A 521 184.27 75.69 63.37
CA LEU A 521 183.93 75.58 64.79
C LEU A 521 182.52 75.00 65.01
N THR A 522 181.58 75.30 64.12
CA THR A 522 180.20 74.77 64.13
C THR A 522 180.20 73.25 63.87
N ILE A 523 181.00 72.80 62.90
CA ILE A 523 181.16 71.37 62.59
C ILE A 523 181.83 70.65 63.77
N ILE A 524 182.88 71.22 64.39
CA ILE A 524 183.50 70.66 65.62
C ILE A 524 182.45 70.52 66.74
N ALA A 525 181.67 71.57 67.01
CA ALA A 525 180.66 71.57 68.06
C ALA A 525 179.52 70.55 67.81
N SER A 526 179.16 70.32 66.54
CA SER A 526 178.20 69.28 66.16
C SER A 526 178.77 67.87 66.27
N VAL A 527 180.05 67.65 65.94
CA VAL A 527 180.71 66.33 65.98
C VAL A 527 181.00 65.90 67.43
N LEU A 528 181.39 66.83 68.31
CA LEU A 528 181.54 66.56 69.74
C LEU A 528 180.21 66.51 70.52
N GLN A 529 179.06 66.77 69.87
CA GLN A 529 177.75 66.89 70.53
C GLN A 529 177.75 67.88 71.72
N MET A 530 178.47 69.00 71.60
CA MET A 530 178.59 69.99 72.68
C MET A 530 177.21 70.48 73.13
N THR A 531 176.92 70.52 74.42
CA THR A 531 175.63 71.01 74.93
C THR A 531 175.46 72.50 74.63
N ASP A 532 174.23 73.01 74.61
CA ASP A 532 174.00 74.38 74.17
C ASP A 532 174.62 75.44 75.09
N GLU A 533 174.85 75.15 76.39
CA GLU A 533 175.64 76.02 77.27
C GLU A 533 177.11 76.07 76.86
N GLN A 534 177.68 74.93 76.42
CA GLN A 534 179.04 74.88 75.89
C GLN A 534 179.12 75.62 74.54
N LYS A 535 178.10 75.52 73.68
CA LYS A 535 178.01 76.30 72.43
C LYS A 535 177.94 77.80 72.70
N GLU A 536 177.26 78.24 73.77
CA GLU A 536 177.25 79.64 74.22
C GLU A 536 178.64 80.08 74.70
N GLN A 537 179.39 79.25 75.44
CA GLN A 537 180.78 79.56 75.85
C GLN A 537 181.77 79.70 74.69
N VAL A 538 181.63 78.94 73.59
CA VAL A 538 182.42 79.17 72.36
C VAL A 538 181.84 80.26 71.45
N GLY A 539 180.77 80.94 71.87
CA GLY A 539 180.19 82.09 71.18
C GLY A 539 179.36 81.75 69.93
N LEU A 540 178.83 80.52 69.85
CA LEU A 540 178.19 80.00 68.63
C LEU A 540 176.68 80.28 68.53
N LEU A 541 175.98 80.47 69.65
CA LEU A 541 174.52 80.67 69.73
C LEU A 541 174.13 81.77 70.72
N ARG A 542 172.87 82.26 70.63
CA ARG A 542 172.27 83.31 71.47
C ARG A 542 170.77 82.99 71.69
N PRO A 543 170.19 83.17 72.89
CA PRO A 543 168.94 82.48 73.29
C PRO A 543 167.60 83.19 72.97
N LYS A 544 166.49 82.44 73.19
CA LYS A 544 165.02 82.77 73.16
C LYS A 544 164.26 82.37 71.87
N ASN A 545 162.95 82.01 71.84
CA ASN A 545 161.98 81.48 72.85
C ASN A 545 160.64 81.05 72.16
N LEU A 546 159.95 79.99 72.65
CA LEU A 546 158.50 79.70 72.48
C LEU A 546 157.98 79.38 71.03
N ARG A 547 156.75 78.88 70.74
CA ARG A 547 155.56 78.51 71.55
C ARG A 547 154.72 77.33 70.95
N SER A 548 153.80 76.83 71.79
CA SER A 548 152.56 76.01 71.65
C SER A 548 151.54 76.44 70.53
N SER A 549 150.52 75.67 70.06
CA SER A 549 149.71 74.52 70.56
C SER A 549 148.72 74.86 71.73
N PRO A 550 147.67 74.07 72.14
CA PRO A 550 146.97 72.91 71.54
C PRO A 550 145.38 72.92 71.65
N SER A 551 144.72 71.80 71.30
CA SER A 551 143.42 71.27 71.83
C SER A 551 142.08 71.94 71.40
N SER A 552 140.94 71.24 71.22
CA SER A 552 140.54 69.79 71.23
C SER A 552 139.07 69.69 70.66
N ASN A 553 138.20 68.64 70.72
CA ASN A 553 138.14 67.35 71.44
C ASN A 553 137.08 66.37 70.83
N ALA A 554 137.00 65.14 71.38
CA ALA A 554 135.81 64.26 71.58
C ALA A 554 134.96 63.67 70.41
N SER A 555 135.28 62.40 70.06
CA SER A 555 134.40 61.20 69.96
C SER A 555 133.32 60.96 68.88
N SER A 556 133.35 59.70 68.37
CA SER A 556 132.26 58.81 67.87
C SER A 556 131.49 59.09 66.55
N THR A 557 131.90 58.35 65.50
CA THR A 557 131.10 57.39 64.67
C THR A 557 129.56 57.51 64.51
N PRO A 558 128.98 57.13 63.34
CA PRO A 558 129.57 57.07 61.99
C PRO A 558 128.65 57.49 60.80
N GLY A 559 129.28 57.95 59.70
CA GLY A 559 129.07 57.34 58.37
C GLY A 559 127.75 57.58 57.60
N TRP A 560 127.46 58.83 57.22
CA TRP A 560 126.53 59.15 56.13
C TRP A 560 127.26 59.32 54.78
N GLN A 561 126.47 59.34 53.67
CA GLN A 561 126.75 59.73 52.26
C GLN A 561 126.70 58.53 51.27
N SER A 562 125.86 58.46 50.21
CA SER A 562 125.25 59.48 49.29
C SER A 562 126.30 60.18 48.42
N PRO A 563 126.06 60.53 47.12
CA PRO A 563 124.90 61.27 46.58
C PRO A 563 124.38 60.69 45.22
N GLN A 564 123.55 61.38 44.42
CA GLN A 564 122.24 62.02 44.67
C GLN A 564 121.68 62.52 43.32
N GLN A 565 120.53 62.03 42.86
CA GLN A 565 119.62 62.76 41.96
C GLN A 565 118.22 62.11 42.04
N GLN A 566 117.13 62.71 42.58
CA GLN A 566 116.64 64.09 42.72
C GLN A 566 115.62 64.49 41.63
N GLN A 567 114.35 64.17 41.88
CA GLN A 567 113.24 65.07 41.54
C GLN A 567 112.12 64.91 42.58
N GLN A 568 111.43 66.01 42.90
CA GLN A 568 110.41 66.09 43.94
C GLN A 568 109.01 66.10 43.30
N ASN A 569 108.02 65.49 43.96
CA ASN A 569 107.00 66.32 44.62
C ASN A 569 106.30 65.60 45.78
N GLN A 570 105.53 66.36 46.57
CA GLN A 570 104.90 65.91 47.82
C GLN A 570 103.43 65.48 47.63
N ALA A 571 103.06 64.35 48.25
CA ALA A 571 101.74 64.10 48.84
C ALA A 571 101.86 62.93 49.83
N THR A 572 101.15 62.97 50.97
CA THR A 572 101.35 62.01 52.08
C THR A 572 100.18 61.07 52.29
N GLY A 573 100.40 59.77 52.07
CA GLY A 573 99.88 58.70 52.91
C GLY A 573 98.36 58.63 53.12
N GLU A 574 97.60 58.38 52.05
CA GLU A 574 96.27 57.78 52.19
C GLU A 574 96.43 56.35 52.72
N SER A 575 96.10 56.15 54.00
CA SER A 575 96.30 54.90 54.72
C SER A 575 95.36 53.80 54.22
N PHE A 576 95.84 52.55 54.25
CA PHE A 576 95.11 51.33 53.87
C PHE A 576 93.70 51.22 54.51
N THR A 577 93.51 51.82 55.68
CA THR A 577 92.21 51.98 56.35
C THR A 577 91.15 52.68 55.51
N ASP A 578 91.51 53.69 54.71
CA ASP A 578 90.52 54.48 53.95
C ASP A 578 90.03 53.74 52.69
N ALA A 579 90.93 53.00 52.03
CA ALA A 579 90.56 52.03 51.00
C ALA A 579 89.63 50.92 51.54
N TRP A 580 89.82 50.50 52.79
CA TRP A 580 88.97 49.50 53.45
C TRP A 580 87.60 50.07 53.85
N ILE A 581 87.55 51.32 54.34
CA ILE A 581 86.29 52.05 54.61
C ILE A 581 85.49 52.25 53.30
N SER A 582 86.17 52.63 52.22
CA SER A 582 85.58 52.77 50.87
C SER A 582 84.98 51.44 50.37
N PHE A 583 85.66 50.31 50.58
CA PHE A 583 85.13 48.99 50.27
C PHE A 583 83.86 48.66 51.08
N LEU A 584 83.88 48.88 52.40
CA LEU A 584 82.74 48.60 53.28
C LEU A 584 81.51 49.47 52.97
N LEU A 585 81.69 50.76 52.63
CA LEU A 585 80.59 51.61 52.16
C LEU A 585 79.99 51.13 50.82
N LYS A 586 80.84 50.59 49.93
CA LYS A 586 80.43 50.10 48.61
C LYS A 586 79.68 48.76 48.68
N GLU A 587 80.03 47.87 49.61
CA GLU A 587 79.36 46.58 49.78
C GLU A 587 78.05 46.72 50.57
N SER A 588 78.04 47.51 51.64
CA SER A 588 76.85 47.76 52.46
C SER A 588 75.72 48.53 51.76
N SER A 589 76.01 49.26 50.67
CA SER A 589 75.00 49.99 49.89
C SER A 589 74.33 49.16 48.77
N ALA A 590 74.76 47.91 48.53
CA ALA A 590 74.23 47.07 47.45
C ALA A 590 72.97 46.25 47.85
N TYR A 591 72.83 45.88 49.13
CA TYR A 591 71.71 45.06 49.63
C TYR A 591 70.49 45.91 50.02
N GLY A 592 69.89 46.59 49.05
CA GLY A 592 68.96 47.71 49.32
C GLY A 592 67.72 47.89 48.45
N ARG A 593 67.37 47.01 47.49
CA ARG A 593 66.11 47.18 46.74
C ARG A 593 65.41 45.93 46.19
N ALA A 594 64.28 45.63 46.84
CA ALA A 594 63.05 45.04 46.31
C ALA A 594 63.12 43.79 45.41
N GLN A 595 62.73 42.65 45.98
CA GLN A 595 61.73 41.81 45.32
C GLN A 595 60.41 42.58 45.24
N SER A 596 59.71 42.54 44.10
CA SER A 596 58.25 42.72 44.04
C SER A 596 57.71 42.30 42.67
N THR A 597 57.07 41.13 42.60
CA THR A 597 55.94 40.92 41.70
C THR A 597 54.74 41.73 42.25
N PRO A 598 53.73 42.06 41.43
CA PRO A 598 52.52 41.22 41.50
C PRO A 598 51.67 41.12 40.22
N ALA A 599 50.77 40.12 40.25
CA ALA A 599 49.40 40.10 39.71
C ALA A 599 49.11 40.40 38.22
N SER A 600 48.64 39.36 37.54
CA SER A 600 47.51 39.48 36.59
C SER A 600 46.20 39.77 37.34
N PRO A 601 45.29 40.52 36.73
CA PRO A 601 43.86 40.15 36.70
C PRO A 601 43.31 40.28 35.25
N ASN A 602 42.29 39.57 34.79
CA ASN A 602 41.02 39.31 35.46
C ASN A 602 40.24 38.23 34.69
N GLU A 603 39.39 37.45 35.37
CA GLU A 603 38.40 36.60 34.71
C GLU A 603 37.24 37.45 34.15
N LYS A 604 36.49 36.91 33.18
CA LYS A 604 35.17 37.43 32.80
C LYS A 604 34.16 36.30 32.68
N SER A 605 33.27 36.24 33.67
CA SER A 605 32.03 35.48 33.63
C SER A 605 30.89 36.34 33.08
N THR A 606 30.34 35.92 31.94
CA THR A 606 29.01 36.27 31.41
C THR A 606 28.59 35.06 30.57
N THR A 607 27.69 34.16 30.99
CA THR A 607 26.23 34.30 31.20
C THR A 607 25.48 34.83 29.99
N ASP A 608 24.49 34.04 29.57
CA ASP A 608 23.31 34.35 28.75
C ASP A 608 23.56 34.81 27.29
N ILE A 609 23.45 33.88 26.34
CA ILE A 609 22.18 33.49 25.70
C ILE A 609 22.25 32.01 25.28
#